data_AF-A0A2M6XD01-F1
#
_entry.id   AF-A0A2M6XD01-F1
#
_cell.length_a   1.000
_cell.length_b   1.000
_cell.length_c   1.000
_cell.angle_alpha   90.00
_cell.angle_beta   90.00
_cell.angle_gamma   90.00
#
_symmetry.space_group_name_H-M   'P 1'
#
loop_
_entity.id
_entity.type
_entity.pdbx_description
1 polymer ?
#
loop_
_entity_poly.entity_id
_entity_poly.type
_entity_poly.pdbx_seq_one_letter_code
_entity_poly.pdbx_strand_id
1 'polypeptide(L)'
;MQSAVKDMLTGSFQYHGVISPESFKRDRDAFVKLGVVRAADINKLPGIQKAGRELLVKSLIYHNTISPETFGRERDAFVALGIFDVRTISAWPEVQQSVKKMLISSRNYHGTISPESYARERDQFIKLGLADLQTVNSWPEMT
;
A
#
# COMPACT_ATOMS: atom_id res chain seq x y z
N MET A 1 18.52 -3.40 -25.77
CA MET A 1 18.85 -4.10 -24.49
C MET A 1 18.05 -3.54 -23.32
N GLN A 2 18.07 -2.21 -23.07
CA GLN A 2 17.31 -1.62 -21.96
C GLN A 2 15.79 -1.82 -22.04
N SER A 3 15.19 -1.78 -23.24
CA SER A 3 13.75 -2.06 -23.42
C SER A 3 13.38 -3.48 -23.01
N ALA A 4 14.10 -4.49 -23.53
CA ALA A 4 13.88 -5.89 -23.19
C ALA A 4 14.01 -6.18 -21.68
N VAL A 5 14.96 -5.54 -21.00
CA VAL A 5 15.09 -5.67 -19.52
C VAL A 5 13.91 -5.03 -18.80
N LYS A 6 13.42 -3.87 -19.25
CA LYS A 6 12.25 -3.20 -18.67
C LYS A 6 10.98 -4.05 -18.84
N ASP A 7 10.79 -4.65 -20.02
CA ASP A 7 9.65 -5.52 -20.30
C ASP A 7 9.71 -6.79 -19.46
N MET A 8 10.89 -7.41 -19.35
CA MET A 8 11.11 -8.60 -18.53
C MET A 8 10.87 -8.32 -17.03
N LEU A 9 11.39 -7.21 -16.50
CA LEU A 9 11.18 -6.84 -15.09
C LEU A 9 9.72 -6.49 -14.80
N THR A 10 9.03 -5.83 -15.74
CA THR A 10 7.59 -5.56 -15.64
C THR A 10 6.80 -6.86 -15.65
N GLY A 11 7.13 -7.77 -16.56
CA GLY A 11 6.53 -9.10 -16.66
C GLY A 11 6.74 -9.91 -15.37
N SER A 12 7.97 -9.99 -14.86
CA SER A 12 8.29 -10.69 -13.61
C SER A 12 7.53 -10.11 -12.41
N PHE A 13 7.42 -8.79 -12.32
CA PHE A 13 6.69 -8.12 -11.24
C PHE A 13 5.16 -8.38 -11.29
N GLN A 14 4.62 -8.51 -12.49
CA GLN A 14 3.20 -8.84 -12.71
C GLN A 14 2.94 -10.35 -12.57
N TYR A 15 3.95 -11.17 -12.82
CA TYR A 15 3.86 -12.62 -12.76
C TYR A 15 3.59 -13.08 -11.31
N HIS A 16 2.68 -14.05 -11.20
CA HIS A 16 2.11 -14.61 -9.96
C HIS A 16 1.06 -13.78 -9.21
N GLY A 17 0.90 -12.47 -9.42
CA GLY A 17 -0.12 -11.70 -8.68
C GLY A 17 0.00 -11.81 -7.16
N VAL A 18 1.18 -12.20 -6.67
CA VAL A 18 1.58 -12.34 -5.27
C VAL A 18 2.85 -11.53 -5.07
N ILE A 19 2.83 -10.74 -4.00
CA ILE A 19 3.87 -9.82 -3.57
C ILE A 19 5.14 -10.61 -3.19
N SER A 20 6.24 -10.40 -3.90
CA SER A 20 7.58 -10.47 -3.29
C SER A 20 8.42 -9.27 -3.76
N PRO A 21 8.27 -8.10 -3.11
CA PRO A 21 9.13 -6.94 -3.22
C PRO A 21 10.60 -7.34 -3.21
N GLU A 22 10.95 -8.34 -2.41
CA GLU A 22 12.29 -8.92 -2.28
C GLU A 22 12.74 -9.60 -3.57
N SER A 23 11.87 -10.37 -4.22
CA SER A 23 12.18 -11.05 -5.48
C SER A 23 12.35 -10.03 -6.61
N PHE A 24 11.44 -9.06 -6.73
CA PHE A 24 11.59 -7.97 -7.69
C PHE A 24 12.86 -7.16 -7.46
N LYS A 25 13.17 -6.83 -6.20
CA LYS A 25 14.39 -6.12 -5.81
C LYS A 25 15.63 -6.88 -6.27
N ARG A 26 15.68 -8.17 -5.98
CA ARG A 26 16.81 -9.04 -6.34
C ARG A 26 17.04 -9.02 -7.85
N ASP A 27 15.98 -9.22 -8.62
CA ASP A 27 16.06 -9.28 -10.08
C ASP A 27 16.45 -7.92 -10.67
N ARG A 28 15.81 -6.83 -10.23
CA ARG A 28 16.16 -5.45 -10.62
C ARG A 28 17.62 -5.13 -10.30
N ASP A 29 18.05 -5.42 -9.07
CA ASP A 29 19.38 -5.05 -8.59
C ASP A 29 20.49 -5.83 -9.30
N ALA A 30 20.20 -7.04 -9.81
CA ALA A 30 21.12 -7.77 -10.68
C ALA A 30 21.42 -6.99 -11.98
N PHE A 31 20.40 -6.43 -12.64
CA PHE A 31 20.60 -5.60 -13.84
C PHE A 31 21.21 -4.23 -13.54
N VAL A 32 20.93 -3.67 -12.36
CA VAL A 32 21.57 -2.43 -11.89
C VAL A 32 23.07 -2.66 -11.68
N LYS A 33 23.45 -3.78 -11.05
CA LYS A 33 24.87 -4.14 -10.83
C LYS A 33 25.63 -4.31 -12.14
N LEU A 34 24.96 -4.77 -13.20
CA LEU A 34 25.53 -4.88 -14.55
C LEU A 34 25.57 -3.55 -15.31
N GLY A 35 25.08 -2.45 -14.72
CA GLY A 35 25.04 -1.13 -15.36
C GLY A 35 24.03 -1.00 -16.50
N VAL A 36 23.11 -1.97 -16.63
CA VAL A 36 22.16 -2.00 -17.76
C VAL A 36 21.03 -0.99 -17.56
N VAL A 37 20.55 -0.84 -16.31
CA VAL A 37 19.42 0.02 -15.94
C VAL A 37 19.67 0.70 -14.60
N ARG A 38 18.93 1.77 -14.30
CA ARG A 38 18.89 2.40 -12.97
C ARG A 38 17.64 1.93 -12.23
N ALA A 39 17.77 1.62 -10.93
CA ALA A 39 16.65 1.16 -10.11
C ALA A 39 15.46 2.15 -10.14
N ALA A 40 15.75 3.46 -10.03
CA ALA A 40 14.72 4.50 -10.05
C ALA A 40 13.92 4.55 -11.36
N ASP A 41 14.54 4.25 -12.50
CA ASP A 41 13.85 4.21 -13.79
C ASP A 41 12.92 3.00 -13.88
N ILE A 42 13.37 1.85 -13.38
CA ILE A 42 12.55 0.63 -13.35
C ILE A 42 11.36 0.80 -12.41
N ASN A 43 11.59 1.31 -11.20
CA ASN A 43 10.53 1.51 -10.22
C ASN A 43 9.41 2.41 -10.76
N LYS A 44 9.76 3.43 -11.57
CA LYS A 44 8.83 4.39 -12.16
C LYS A 44 8.17 3.90 -13.45
N LEU A 45 8.44 2.68 -13.92
CA LEU A 45 7.77 2.14 -15.10
C LEU A 45 6.26 2.07 -14.85
N PRO A 46 5.42 2.50 -15.83
CA PRO A 46 3.96 2.45 -15.67
C PRO A 46 3.42 1.08 -15.28
N GLY A 47 4.02 0.00 -15.82
CA GLY A 47 3.63 -1.37 -15.47
C GLY A 47 3.94 -1.76 -14.03
N ILE A 48 5.07 -1.30 -13.47
CA ILE A 48 5.44 -1.51 -12.06
C ILE A 48 4.54 -0.68 -11.14
N GLN A 49 4.31 0.60 -11.49
CA GLN A 49 3.44 1.50 -10.74
C GLN A 49 2.00 0.98 -10.68
N LYS A 50 1.45 0.55 -11.83
CA LYS A 50 0.11 -0.02 -11.92
C LYS A 50 -0.02 -1.29 -11.08
N ALA A 51 0.88 -2.25 -11.31
CA ALA A 51 0.84 -3.53 -10.59
C ALA A 51 1.05 -3.34 -9.08
N GLY A 52 1.94 -2.45 -8.65
CA GLY A 52 2.19 -2.19 -7.24
C GLY A 52 0.97 -1.59 -6.54
N ARG A 53 0.26 -0.67 -7.21
CA ARG A 53 -1.01 -0.13 -6.71
C ARG A 53 -2.08 -1.22 -6.63
N GLU A 54 -2.26 -2.00 -7.69
CA GLU A 54 -3.24 -3.10 -7.71
C GLU A 54 -3.00 -4.11 -6.59
N LEU A 55 -1.74 -4.46 -6.31
CA LEU A 55 -1.38 -5.38 -5.23
C LEU A 55 -1.69 -4.82 -3.84
N LEU A 56 -1.31 -3.57 -3.56
CA LEU A 56 -1.61 -2.91 -2.28
C LEU A 56 -3.11 -2.71 -2.06
N VAL A 57 -3.84 -2.28 -3.10
CA VAL A 57 -5.30 -2.13 -3.04
C VAL A 57 -5.96 -3.49 -2.84
N LYS A 58 -5.50 -4.53 -3.53
CA LYS A 58 -6.01 -5.89 -3.34
C LYS A 58 -5.75 -6.38 -1.92
N SER A 59 -4.57 -6.15 -1.34
CA SER A 59 -4.29 -6.50 0.06
C SER A 59 -5.32 -5.85 1.00
N LEU A 60 -5.56 -4.56 0.82
CA LEU A 60 -6.51 -3.80 1.63
C LEU A 60 -7.97 -4.27 1.45
N ILE A 61 -8.39 -4.64 0.24
CA ILE A 61 -9.77 -5.06 -0.07
C ILE A 61 -10.03 -6.54 0.26
N TYR A 62 -9.14 -7.42 -0.22
CA TYR A 62 -9.26 -8.87 -0.05
C TYR A 62 -9.27 -9.25 1.43
N HIS A 63 -8.69 -8.38 2.25
CA HIS A 63 -8.75 -8.47 3.69
C HIS A 63 -9.31 -7.17 4.28
N ASN A 64 -10.62 -6.95 4.20
CA ASN A 64 -11.37 -6.06 5.12
C ASN A 64 -11.21 -6.47 6.63
N THR A 65 -10.17 -7.23 6.95
CA THR A 65 -9.74 -7.85 8.20
C THR A 65 -8.23 -7.69 8.45
N ILE A 66 -7.45 -7.14 7.50
CA ILE A 66 -6.03 -6.86 7.71
C ILE A 66 -5.91 -5.73 8.74
N SER A 67 -5.13 -5.96 9.80
CA SER A 67 -4.83 -4.89 10.75
C SER A 67 -4.10 -3.75 10.04
N PRO A 68 -4.28 -2.49 10.50
CA PRO A 68 -3.52 -1.36 9.97
C PRO A 68 -2.02 -1.65 9.86
N GLU A 69 -1.47 -2.36 10.86
CA GLU A 69 -0.06 -2.75 10.94
C GLU A 69 0.39 -3.68 9.81
N THR A 70 -0.46 -4.63 9.41
CA THR A 70 -0.10 -5.56 8.33
C THR A 70 -0.07 -4.84 6.98
N PHE A 71 -1.07 -4.00 6.70
CA PHE A 71 -1.03 -3.12 5.53
C PHE A 71 0.17 -2.18 5.57
N GLY A 72 0.49 -1.62 6.75
CA GLY A 72 1.67 -0.77 6.95
C GLY A 72 2.98 -1.46 6.58
N ARG A 73 3.18 -2.72 6.98
CA ARG A 73 4.37 -3.51 6.62
C ARG A 73 4.48 -3.73 5.12
N GLU A 74 3.38 -4.08 4.46
CA GLU A 74 3.38 -4.29 3.01
C GLU A 74 3.67 -2.99 2.27
N ARG A 75 2.97 -1.90 2.62
CA ARG A 75 3.24 -0.55 2.10
C ARG A 75 4.72 -0.19 2.25
N ASP A 76 5.29 -0.41 3.42
CA ASP A 76 6.67 -0.05 3.71
C ASP A 76 7.67 -0.85 2.87
N ALA A 77 7.34 -2.08 2.45
CA ALA A 77 8.15 -2.82 1.49
C ALA A 77 8.19 -2.10 0.13
N PHE A 78 7.06 -1.63 -0.41
CA PHE A 78 7.06 -0.86 -1.67
C PHE A 78 7.75 0.50 -1.55
N VAL A 79 7.61 1.16 -0.39
CA VAL A 79 8.30 2.43 -0.09
C VAL A 79 9.81 2.23 -0.01
N ALA A 80 10.27 1.19 0.70
CA ALA A 80 11.69 0.85 0.82
C ALA A 80 12.33 0.53 -0.54
N LEU A 81 11.55 -0.01 -1.47
CA LEU A 81 12.02 -0.21 -2.84
C LEU A 81 12.11 1.07 -3.67
N GLY A 82 11.48 2.16 -3.23
CA GLY A 82 11.34 3.41 -3.98
C GLY A 82 10.34 3.32 -5.13
N ILE A 83 9.33 2.46 -5.01
CA ILE A 83 8.23 2.36 -5.98
C ILE A 83 7.22 3.47 -5.70
N PHE A 84 6.86 3.68 -4.43
CA PHE A 84 5.96 4.74 -4.00
C PHE A 84 6.53 5.47 -2.80
N ASP A 85 5.91 6.59 -2.45
CA ASP A 85 6.05 7.20 -1.13
C ASP A 85 4.75 7.03 -0.32
N VAL A 86 4.87 7.18 1.00
CA VAL A 86 3.73 7.00 1.92
C VAL A 86 2.58 7.96 1.62
N ARG A 87 2.87 9.22 1.22
CA ARG A 87 1.83 10.22 0.95
C ARG A 87 1.04 9.86 -0.31
N THR A 88 1.72 9.41 -1.35
CA THR A 88 1.09 8.93 -2.59
C THR A 88 0.11 7.78 -2.29
N ILE A 89 0.54 6.77 -1.52
CA ILE A 89 -0.33 5.64 -1.16
C ILE A 89 -1.51 6.11 -0.29
N SER A 90 -1.24 6.95 0.70
CA SER A 90 -2.27 7.44 1.62
C SER A 90 -3.32 8.28 0.90
N ALA A 91 -2.95 8.99 -0.17
CA ALA A 91 -3.88 9.78 -0.99
C ALA A 91 -4.75 8.94 -1.93
N TRP A 92 -4.53 7.62 -2.05
CA TRP A 92 -5.35 6.78 -2.94
C TRP A 92 -6.79 6.70 -2.44
N PRO A 93 -7.80 6.95 -3.30
CA PRO A 93 -9.21 6.88 -2.91
C PRO A 93 -9.60 5.53 -2.29
N GLU A 94 -9.04 4.43 -2.80
CA GLU A 94 -9.29 3.09 -2.29
C GLU A 94 -8.76 2.92 -0.87
N VAL A 95 -7.59 3.50 -0.57
CA VAL A 95 -7.02 3.50 0.78
C VAL A 95 -7.89 4.30 1.73
N GLN A 96 -8.24 5.54 1.35
CA GLN A 96 -9.10 6.39 2.17
C GLN A 96 -10.48 5.78 2.44
N GLN A 97 -11.09 5.17 1.43
CA GLN A 97 -12.39 4.50 1.59
C GLN A 97 -12.32 3.30 2.52
N SER A 98 -11.29 2.46 2.43
CA SER A 98 -11.14 1.30 3.31
C SER A 98 -10.85 1.71 4.74
N VAL A 99 -9.95 2.70 4.96
CA VAL A 99 -9.69 3.24 6.30
C VAL A 99 -10.98 3.78 6.92
N LYS A 100 -11.78 4.54 6.16
CA LYS A 100 -13.09 5.03 6.61
C LYS A 100 -14.03 3.90 7.01
N LYS A 101 -14.16 2.86 6.19
CA LYS A 101 -15.02 1.69 6.48
C LYS A 101 -14.57 0.95 7.74
N MET A 102 -13.28 0.71 7.90
CA MET A 102 -12.71 0.04 9.06
C MET A 102 -12.96 0.84 10.34
N LEU A 103 -12.75 2.16 10.30
CA LEU A 103 -13.04 3.02 11.44
C LEU A 103 -14.53 3.05 11.81
N ILE A 104 -15.44 3.14 10.84
CA ILE A 104 -16.89 3.05 11.10
C ILE A 104 -17.24 1.70 11.73
N SER A 105 -16.67 0.61 11.22
CA SER A 105 -16.88 -0.75 11.74
C SER A 105 -16.35 -0.89 13.18
N SER A 106 -15.17 -0.34 13.46
CA SER A 106 -14.55 -0.35 14.80
C SER A 106 -15.35 0.46 15.83
N ARG A 107 -16.00 1.55 15.39
CA ARG A 107 -16.96 2.32 16.20
C ARG A 107 -18.19 1.48 16.50
N ASN A 108 -18.72 0.76 15.51
CA ASN A 108 -19.99 0.03 15.57
C ASN A 108 -19.80 -1.50 15.57
N TYR A 109 -19.11 -2.02 16.58
CA TYR A 109 -18.85 -3.45 16.67
C TYR A 109 -20.06 -4.20 17.23
N HIS A 110 -20.63 -5.15 16.46
CA HIS A 110 -21.85 -5.92 16.82
C HIS A 110 -23.04 -5.07 17.27
N GLY A 111 -23.21 -3.87 16.69
CA GLY A 111 -24.30 -2.96 17.04
C GLY A 111 -24.10 -2.22 18.36
N THR A 112 -22.93 -2.35 19.00
CA THR A 112 -22.53 -1.56 20.18
C THR A 112 -21.43 -0.57 19.84
N ILE A 113 -21.52 0.62 20.43
CA ILE A 113 -20.45 1.62 20.31
C ILE A 113 -19.27 1.13 21.16
N SER A 114 -18.10 0.96 20.56
CA SER A 114 -16.85 0.62 21.28
C SER A 114 -15.83 1.77 21.16
N PRO A 115 -15.85 2.76 22.07
CA PRO A 115 -14.95 3.90 22.00
C PRO A 115 -13.47 3.51 22.06
N GLU A 116 -13.13 2.47 22.83
CA GLU A 116 -11.74 2.02 22.97
C GLU A 116 -11.23 1.33 21.71
N SER A 117 -12.06 0.53 21.04
CA SER A 117 -11.70 -0.14 19.79
C SER A 117 -11.51 0.88 18.68
N TYR A 118 -12.44 1.82 18.56
CA TYR A 118 -12.32 2.95 17.63
C TYR A 118 -11.06 3.79 17.88
N ALA A 119 -10.81 4.21 19.13
CA ALA A 119 -9.64 5.02 19.45
C ALA A 119 -8.33 4.29 19.10
N ARG A 120 -8.23 2.99 19.43
CA ARG A 120 -7.06 2.17 19.12
C ARG A 120 -6.81 2.08 17.61
N GLU A 121 -7.85 1.81 16.83
CA GLU A 121 -7.73 1.63 15.39
C GLU A 121 -7.46 2.96 14.66
N ARG A 122 -8.13 4.04 15.10
CA ARG A 122 -7.86 5.42 14.65
C ARG A 122 -6.40 5.81 14.89
N ASP A 123 -5.91 5.60 16.09
CA ASP A 123 -4.55 6.00 16.46
C ASP A 123 -3.50 5.17 15.71
N GLN A 124 -3.79 3.89 15.40
CA GLN A 124 -2.95 3.07 14.52
C GLN A 124 -2.90 3.62 13.08
N PHE A 125 -4.05 3.95 12.48
CA PHE A 125 -4.08 4.55 11.15
C PHE A 125 -3.37 5.90 11.08
N ILE A 126 -3.53 6.74 12.11
CA ILE A 126 -2.82 8.03 12.23
C ILE A 126 -1.32 7.81 12.38
N LYS A 127 -0.89 6.90 13.25
CA LYS A 127 0.53 6.56 13.44
C LYS A 127 1.19 6.10 12.15
N LEU A 128 0.45 5.37 11.32
CA LEU A 128 0.91 4.92 10.01
C LEU A 128 0.84 6.03 8.94
N GLY A 129 0.24 7.18 9.22
CA GLY A 129 0.05 8.27 8.26
C GLY A 129 -1.00 7.97 7.20
N LEU A 130 -1.88 7.00 7.43
CA LEU A 130 -2.97 6.59 6.52
C LEU A 130 -4.25 7.41 6.74
N ALA A 131 -4.33 8.11 7.87
CA ALA A 131 -5.38 9.05 8.21
C ALA A 131 -4.80 10.22 9.01
N ASP A 132 -5.53 11.31 9.08
CA ASP A 132 -5.32 12.38 10.03
C ASP A 132 -6.59 12.64 10.84
N LEU A 133 -6.43 13.16 12.05
CA LEU A 133 -7.54 13.32 12.98
C LEU A 133 -8.60 14.32 12.46
N GLN A 134 -8.16 15.36 11.73
CA GLN A 134 -9.07 16.38 11.21
C GLN A 134 -9.99 15.79 10.13
N THR A 135 -9.43 15.03 9.20
CA THR A 135 -10.19 14.32 8.16
C THR A 135 -11.16 13.32 8.78
N VAL A 136 -10.70 12.50 9.72
CA VAL A 136 -11.55 11.49 10.39
C VAL A 136 -12.73 12.16 11.12
N ASN A 137 -12.48 13.24 11.86
CA ASN A 137 -13.53 13.96 12.60
C ASN A 137 -14.50 14.73 11.70
N SER A 138 -14.14 14.97 10.43
CA SER A 138 -15.01 15.64 9.47
C SER A 138 -16.06 14.71 8.83
N TRP A 139 -15.95 13.39 9.04
CA TRP A 139 -16.86 12.43 8.44
C TRP A 139 -18.24 12.48 9.10
N PRO A 140 -19.35 12.61 8.33
CA PRO A 140 -20.71 12.62 8.88
C PRO A 140 -21.04 11.37 9.72
N GLU A 141 -20.42 10.24 9.40
CA GLU A 141 -20.59 8.97 10.12
C GLU A 141 -19.82 8.91 11.45
N MET A 142 -19.00 9.93 11.75
CA MET A 142 -18.23 10.06 12.99
C MET A 142 -18.79 11.12 13.95
N THR A 143 -19.62 12.03 13.45
CA THR A 143 -20.50 12.88 14.27
C THR A 143 -21.65 12.09 14.90
#